data_AF-A0A960PX17-F1
#
_entry.id   AF-A0A960PX17-F1
#
_cell.length_a   1.000
_cell.length_b   1.000
_cell.length_c   1.000
_cell.angle_alpha   90.00
_cell.angle_beta   90.00
_cell.angle_gamma   90.00
#
_symmetry.space_group_name_H-M   'P 1'
#
loop_
_entity.id
_entity.type
_entity.pdbx_description
1 polymer ?
#
loop_
_entity_poly.entity_id
_entity_poly.type
_entity_poly.pdbx_seq_one_letter_code
_entity_poly.pdbx_strand_id
1 'polypeptide(L)'
;MAASEIDNRLNWNRDTTPLISVFDGLFERRYRTVLRAGGDEPFYRAATQLSDRHVIFFRADTFSSALHEVAHWCIAGARRRQIDDYGYWYQPDGRTTKQQRVFEAVEVKPQALEWLFADACGHPFVLSADNLSGSIGCSPEFELAVRTQVARYRADGMPARAKLFAKELVALGPV
;
A
#
# COMPACT_ATOMS: atom_id res chain seq x y z
N MET A 1 20.91 29.30 8.93
CA MET A 1 20.28 28.09 8.37
C MET A 1 20.13 27.07 9.50
N ALA A 2 19.08 26.24 9.51
CA ALA A 2 18.82 25.12 10.45
C ALA A 2 17.74 25.29 11.55
N ALA A 3 16.59 25.90 11.25
CA ALA A 3 15.37 25.67 12.05
C ALA A 3 14.14 25.37 11.17
N SER A 4 13.98 26.09 10.06
CA SER A 4 12.84 25.94 9.13
C SER A 4 12.84 24.63 8.31
N GLU A 5 14.01 24.04 8.04
CA GLU A 5 14.10 22.77 7.30
C GLU A 5 13.88 21.53 8.18
N ILE A 6 14.06 21.65 9.50
CA ILE A 6 13.80 20.55 10.45
C ILE A 6 12.31 20.52 10.82
N ASP A 7 11.67 21.69 10.92
CA ASP A 7 10.23 21.84 11.20
C ASP A 7 9.35 21.36 10.04
N ASN A 8 9.75 21.60 8.78
CA ASN A 8 9.04 21.09 7.61
C ASN A 8 9.08 19.56 7.45
N ARG A 9 10.11 18.88 7.97
CA ARG A 9 10.21 17.40 7.93
C ARG A 9 9.32 16.72 8.97
N LEU A 10 8.93 17.42 10.03
CA LEU A 10 8.02 16.89 11.06
C LEU A 10 6.54 17.12 10.72
N ASN A 11 6.22 18.18 9.97
CA ASN A 11 4.84 18.51 9.59
C ASN A 11 4.30 17.69 8.40
N TRP A 12 5.17 17.07 7.60
CA TRP A 12 4.75 16.33 6.41
C TRP A 12 4.23 14.91 6.68
N ASN A 13 4.55 14.35 7.85
CA ASN A 13 4.23 12.96 8.22
C ASN A 13 2.73 12.69 8.52
N ARG A 14 1.81 13.57 8.12
CA ARG A 14 0.36 13.45 8.37
C ARG A 14 -0.55 13.84 7.21
N ASP A 15 -0.08 14.61 6.22
CA ASP A 15 -0.95 15.00 5.11
C ASP A 15 -0.88 13.99 3.97
N THR A 16 -1.91 13.16 3.85
CA THR A 16 -2.04 12.16 2.79
C THR A 16 -2.67 12.74 1.51
N THR A 17 -3.11 14.00 1.53
CA THR A 17 -3.76 14.68 0.38
C THR A 17 -2.92 14.64 -0.89
N PRO A 18 -1.59 14.84 -0.86
CA PRO A 18 -0.78 14.77 -2.07
C PRO A 18 -0.75 13.37 -2.68
N LEU A 19 -0.62 12.33 -1.85
CA LEU A 19 -0.65 10.92 -2.29
C LEU A 19 -2.01 10.57 -2.90
N ILE A 20 -3.11 10.97 -2.25
CA ILE A 20 -4.47 10.79 -2.77
C ILE A 20 -4.60 11.47 -4.13
N SER A 21 -4.11 12.70 -4.28
CA SER A 21 -4.18 13.46 -5.53
C SER A 21 -3.40 12.79 -6.66
N VAL A 22 -2.20 12.26 -6.36
CA VAL A 22 -1.40 11.48 -7.32
C VAL A 22 -2.15 10.21 -7.76
N PHE A 23 -2.71 9.46 -6.80
CA PHE A 23 -3.45 8.24 -7.11
C PHE A 23 -4.69 8.52 -7.96
N ASP A 24 -5.54 9.45 -7.54
CA ASP A 24 -6.79 9.79 -8.22
C ASP A 24 -6.51 10.33 -9.63
N GLY A 25 -5.50 11.20 -9.77
CA GLY A 25 -5.08 11.74 -11.06
C GLY A 25 -4.64 10.67 -12.06
N LEU A 26 -4.00 9.61 -11.59
CA LEU A 26 -3.57 8.49 -12.45
C LEU A 26 -4.70 7.51 -12.78
N PHE A 27 -5.56 7.22 -11.81
CA PHE A 27 -6.38 6.01 -11.87
C PHE A 27 -7.89 6.24 -11.87
N GLU A 28 -8.38 7.42 -11.48
CA GLU A 28 -9.82 7.67 -11.45
C GLU A 28 -10.42 7.53 -12.85
N ARG A 29 -9.89 8.23 -13.85
CA ARG A 29 -10.48 8.22 -15.20
C ARG A 29 -10.40 6.86 -15.88
N ARG A 30 -9.26 6.16 -15.75
CA ARG A 30 -8.99 4.92 -16.50
C ARG A 30 -9.52 3.66 -15.80
N TYR A 31 -9.48 3.63 -14.48
CA TYR A 31 -9.85 2.48 -13.66
C TYR A 31 -11.04 2.74 -12.74
N ARG A 32 -11.60 3.96 -12.76
CA ARG A 32 -12.73 4.35 -11.91
C ARG A 32 -12.45 4.09 -10.45
N THR A 33 -11.20 4.22 -10.02
CA THR A 33 -10.79 3.96 -8.63
C THR A 33 -10.26 5.23 -8.02
N VAL A 34 -10.72 5.54 -6.80
CA VAL A 34 -10.24 6.66 -6.00
C VAL A 34 -9.72 6.18 -4.64
N LEU A 35 -8.83 6.96 -4.02
CA LEU A 35 -8.26 6.69 -2.71
C LEU A 35 -8.85 7.63 -1.66
N ARG A 36 -9.27 7.11 -0.50
CA ARG A 36 -9.89 7.91 0.56
C ARG A 36 -9.30 7.57 1.93
N ALA A 37 -9.00 8.63 2.68
CA ALA A 37 -8.66 8.56 4.10
C ALA A 37 -9.92 8.33 4.95
N GLY A 38 -9.74 8.11 6.26
CA GLY A 38 -10.82 8.04 7.25
C GLY A 38 -11.56 6.71 7.30
N GLY A 39 -10.96 5.63 6.80
CA GLY A 39 -11.52 4.28 6.98
C GLY A 39 -11.31 3.79 8.42
N ASP A 40 -12.34 3.22 9.02
CA ASP A 40 -12.24 2.53 10.32
C ASP A 40 -11.25 1.35 10.23
N GLU A 41 -11.27 0.67 9.07
CA GLU A 41 -10.36 -0.38 8.65
C GLU A 41 -9.96 -0.19 7.18
N PRO A 42 -8.81 -0.72 6.75
CA PRO A 42 -8.48 -0.77 5.33
C PRO A 42 -9.54 -1.58 4.59
N PHE A 43 -10.08 -1.03 3.50
CA PHE A 43 -11.16 -1.68 2.75
C PHE A 43 -11.18 -1.26 1.29
N TYR A 44 -11.33 -2.22 0.40
CA TYR A 44 -11.63 -1.96 -1.00
C TYR A 44 -13.11 -2.18 -1.29
N ARG A 45 -13.79 -1.11 -1.68
CA ARG A 45 -15.18 -1.16 -2.15
C ARG A 45 -15.24 -1.19 -3.67
N ALA A 46 -15.83 -2.23 -4.23
CA ALA A 46 -16.12 -2.30 -5.65
C ALA A 46 -17.31 -1.40 -6.03
N ALA A 47 -17.20 -0.72 -7.17
CA ALA A 47 -18.33 -0.04 -7.78
C ALA A 47 -19.39 -1.05 -8.20
N THR A 48 -20.66 -0.77 -7.89
CA THR A 48 -21.79 -1.63 -8.26
C THR A 48 -22.44 -1.20 -9.57
N GLN A 49 -22.32 0.08 -9.95
CA GLN A 49 -22.85 0.63 -11.20
C GLN A 49 -21.74 1.26 -12.05
N LEU A 50 -21.99 1.52 -13.35
CA LEU A 50 -21.02 2.13 -14.26
C LEU A 50 -20.72 3.61 -13.96
N SER A 51 -21.65 4.32 -13.33
CA SER A 51 -21.49 5.71 -12.88
C SER A 51 -20.53 5.84 -11.69
N ASP A 52 -20.40 4.78 -10.90
CA ASP A 52 -19.76 4.87 -9.59
C ASP A 52 -18.23 4.77 -9.67
N ARG A 53 -17.57 4.98 -8.54
CA ARG A 53 -16.14 4.73 -8.37
C ARG A 53 -15.93 3.56 -7.41
N HIS A 54 -14.96 2.72 -7.74
CA HIS A 54 -14.30 1.88 -6.76
C HIS A 54 -13.58 2.78 -5.76
N VAL A 55 -13.57 2.42 -4.48
CA VAL A 55 -12.93 3.22 -3.45
C VAL A 55 -11.98 2.34 -2.66
N ILE A 56 -10.73 2.78 -2.53
CA ILE A 56 -9.77 2.23 -1.59
C ILE A 56 -9.81 3.11 -0.34
N PHE A 57 -10.14 2.52 0.79
CA PHE A 57 -10.05 3.16 2.10
C PHE A 57 -8.80 2.65 2.81
N PHE A 58 -8.04 3.56 3.40
CA PHE A 58 -6.91 3.22 4.25
C PHE A 58 -7.14 3.74 5.68
N ARG A 59 -6.49 3.08 6.64
CA ARG A 59 -6.72 3.29 8.07
C ARG A 59 -5.72 4.27 8.67
N ALA A 60 -6.15 4.91 9.76
CA ALA A 60 -5.33 5.77 10.64
C ALA A 60 -4.72 6.99 9.96
N ASP A 61 -5.16 7.29 8.73
CA ASP A 61 -4.72 8.41 7.90
C ASP A 61 -3.19 8.49 7.74
N THR A 62 -2.51 7.35 7.83
CA THR A 62 -1.06 7.27 7.71
C THR A 62 -0.64 7.04 6.26
N PHE A 63 0.51 7.61 5.90
CA PHE A 63 1.07 7.48 4.58
C PHE A 63 1.45 6.02 4.26
N SER A 64 2.02 5.29 5.23
CA SER A 64 2.29 3.85 5.10
C SER A 64 1.02 3.04 4.79
N SER A 65 -0.08 3.27 5.52
CA SER A 65 -1.35 2.57 5.23
C SER A 65 -1.86 2.90 3.82
N ALA A 66 -1.77 4.16 3.37
CA ALA A 66 -2.15 4.51 2.02
C ALA A 66 -1.28 3.80 0.95
N LEU A 67 0.04 3.77 1.13
CA LEU A 67 0.96 3.06 0.24
C LEU A 67 0.68 1.55 0.19
N HIS A 68 0.40 0.96 1.34
CA HIS A 68 0.06 -0.45 1.49
C HIS A 68 -1.21 -0.81 0.71
N GLU A 69 -2.28 -0.04 0.88
CA GLU A 69 -3.54 -0.29 0.18
C GLU A 69 -3.42 -0.12 -1.34
N VAL A 70 -2.64 0.87 -1.79
CA VAL A 70 -2.34 1.04 -3.22
C VAL A 70 -1.51 -0.14 -3.75
N ALA A 71 -0.61 -0.71 -2.95
CA ALA A 71 0.14 -1.90 -3.31
C ALA A 71 -0.79 -3.11 -3.51
N HIS A 72 -1.70 -3.37 -2.58
CA HIS A 72 -2.73 -4.40 -2.73
C HIS A 72 -3.54 -4.22 -4.00
N TRP A 73 -4.01 -2.99 -4.24
CA TRP A 73 -4.78 -2.67 -5.43
C TRP A 73 -4.00 -2.93 -6.73
N CYS A 74 -2.69 -2.62 -6.74
CA CYS A 74 -1.79 -2.87 -7.88
C CYS A 74 -1.60 -4.35 -8.19
N ILE A 75 -1.60 -5.21 -7.17
CA ILE A 75 -1.51 -6.68 -7.32
C ILE A 75 -2.85 -7.30 -7.75
N ALA A 76 -3.98 -6.79 -7.23
CA ALA A 76 -5.29 -7.35 -7.53
C ALA A 76 -5.64 -7.24 -9.03
N GLY A 77 -5.88 -8.37 -9.68
CA GLY A 77 -6.26 -8.44 -11.10
C GLY A 77 -7.64 -7.86 -11.41
N ALA A 78 -7.96 -7.65 -12.70
CA ALA A 78 -9.19 -6.97 -13.12
C ALA A 78 -10.48 -7.59 -12.56
N ARG A 79 -10.58 -8.93 -12.52
CA ARG A 79 -11.73 -9.63 -11.93
C ARG A 79 -11.86 -9.39 -10.43
N ARG A 80 -10.75 -9.43 -9.69
CA ARG A 80 -10.75 -9.21 -8.24
C ARG A 80 -11.19 -7.80 -7.87
N ARG A 81 -10.82 -6.80 -8.67
CA ARG A 81 -11.28 -5.42 -8.51
C ARG A 81 -12.78 -5.19 -8.77
N GLN A 82 -13.54 -6.25 -9.03
CA GLN A 82 -15.00 -6.19 -9.09
C GLN A 82 -15.67 -6.79 -7.84
N ILE A 83 -14.87 -7.13 -6.83
CA ILE A 83 -15.31 -7.76 -5.59
C ILE A 83 -14.75 -6.92 -4.44
N ASP A 84 -15.58 -6.66 -3.44
CA ASP A 84 -15.13 -6.03 -2.20
C ASP A 84 -13.94 -6.79 -1.59
N ASP A 85 -12.97 -6.06 -1.07
CA ASP A 85 -11.67 -6.55 -0.58
C ASP A 85 -10.96 -7.51 -1.53
N TYR A 86 -11.17 -7.33 -2.83
CA TYR A 86 -10.58 -8.15 -3.87
C TYR A 86 -10.98 -9.64 -3.80
N GLY A 87 -11.98 -9.98 -2.97
CA GLY A 87 -12.34 -11.35 -2.61
C GLY A 87 -11.30 -12.07 -1.76
N TYR A 88 -10.43 -11.36 -1.04
CA TYR A 88 -9.53 -11.95 -0.05
C TYR A 88 -10.29 -12.37 1.20
N TRP A 89 -9.81 -13.43 1.86
CA TRP A 89 -10.32 -13.84 3.16
C TRP A 89 -9.70 -12.94 4.24
N TYR A 90 -10.51 -12.27 5.05
CA TYR A 90 -10.04 -11.56 6.24
C TYR A 90 -9.82 -12.54 7.39
N GLN A 91 -8.58 -12.61 7.88
CA GLN A 91 -8.28 -13.34 9.11
C GLN A 91 -7.86 -12.35 10.18
N PRO A 92 -8.64 -12.20 11.27
CA PRO A 92 -8.30 -11.27 12.32
C PRO A 92 -7.02 -11.69 13.05
N ASP A 93 -6.50 -10.69 13.74
CA ASP A 93 -5.49 -10.74 14.79
C ASP A 93 -5.57 -11.97 15.73
N GLY A 94 -4.43 -12.39 16.29
CA GLY A 94 -4.32 -13.61 17.11
C GLY A 94 -3.97 -14.87 16.32
N ARG A 95 -3.29 -14.70 15.17
CA ARG A 95 -2.92 -15.78 14.27
C ARG A 95 -1.91 -16.74 14.90
N THR A 96 -2.09 -18.04 14.69
CA THR A 96 -1.07 -19.05 14.96
C THR A 96 0.11 -18.91 13.99
N THR A 97 1.28 -19.46 14.32
CA THR A 97 2.45 -19.46 13.41
C THR A 97 2.12 -20.03 12.02
N LYS A 98 1.29 -21.06 11.94
CA LYS A 98 0.87 -21.64 10.64
C LYS A 98 0.03 -20.66 9.83
N GLN A 99 -0.89 -19.95 10.48
CA GLN A 99 -1.73 -18.95 9.82
C GLN A 99 -0.92 -17.71 9.44
N GLN A 100 0.03 -17.29 10.28
CA GLN A 100 0.96 -16.20 9.97
C GLN A 100 1.76 -16.51 8.69
N ARG A 101 2.27 -17.74 8.52
CA ARG A 101 2.98 -18.12 7.29
C ARG A 101 2.12 -18.05 6.03
N VAL A 102 0.82 -18.39 6.13
CA VAL A 102 -0.11 -18.27 5.00
C VAL A 102 -0.34 -16.82 4.63
N PHE A 103 -0.46 -15.95 5.63
CA PHE A 103 -0.54 -14.51 5.42
C PHE A 103 0.74 -13.94 4.80
N GLU A 104 1.90 -14.22 5.38
CA GLU A 104 3.19 -13.75 4.89
C GLU A 104 3.39 -14.13 3.41
N ALA A 105 2.97 -15.32 2.99
CA ALA A 105 3.05 -15.75 1.60
C ALA A 105 2.23 -14.89 0.63
N VAL A 106 1.08 -14.36 1.05
CA VAL A 106 0.26 -13.46 0.21
C VAL A 106 0.75 -12.00 0.28
N GLU A 107 1.41 -11.62 1.38
CA GLU A 107 1.95 -10.28 1.62
C GLU A 107 3.28 -9.98 0.95
N VAL A 108 4.02 -10.98 0.46
CA VAL A 108 5.33 -10.77 -0.16
C VAL A 108 5.29 -9.70 -1.26
N LYS A 109 4.27 -9.75 -2.13
CA LYS A 109 4.16 -8.83 -3.28
C LYS A 109 3.63 -7.45 -2.89
N PRO A 110 2.56 -7.32 -2.06
CA PRO A 110 2.15 -6.04 -1.51
C PRO A 110 3.27 -5.31 -0.77
N GLN A 111 3.92 -5.94 0.23
CA GLN A 111 4.99 -5.32 1.02
C GLN A 111 6.22 -4.94 0.16
N ALA A 112 6.53 -5.71 -0.87
CA ALA A 112 7.60 -5.35 -1.82
C ALA A 112 7.24 -4.11 -2.66
N LEU A 113 5.98 -3.92 -3.05
CA LEU A 113 5.54 -2.71 -3.74
C LEU A 113 5.46 -1.52 -2.79
N GLU A 114 4.96 -1.72 -1.57
CA GLU A 114 4.94 -0.69 -0.52
C GLU A 114 6.35 -0.15 -0.27
N TRP A 115 7.34 -1.04 -0.12
CA TRP A 115 8.74 -0.64 -0.01
C TRP A 115 9.16 0.22 -1.19
N LEU A 116 8.94 -0.23 -2.43
CA LEU A 116 9.34 0.52 -3.62
C LEU A 116 8.64 1.88 -3.74
N PHE A 117 7.39 2.00 -3.28
CA PHE A 117 6.69 3.28 -3.25
C PHE A 117 7.25 4.21 -2.17
N ALA A 118 7.52 3.68 -0.99
CA ALA A 118 8.13 4.41 0.11
C ALA A 118 9.52 4.95 -0.31
N ASP A 119 10.34 4.10 -0.94
CA ASP A 119 11.64 4.49 -1.52
C ASP A 119 11.49 5.58 -2.59
N ALA A 120 10.47 5.48 -3.46
CA ALA A 120 10.22 6.45 -4.53
C ALA A 120 9.90 7.86 -4.00
N CYS A 121 9.22 7.99 -2.87
CA CYS A 121 8.93 9.28 -2.23
C CYS A 121 9.77 9.54 -0.97
N GLY A 122 10.84 8.80 -0.70
CA GLY A 122 11.70 9.01 0.47
C GLY A 122 11.07 8.71 1.84
N HIS A 123 9.90 8.05 1.89
CA HIS A 123 9.25 7.64 3.13
C HIS A 123 9.98 6.44 3.76
N PRO A 124 10.15 6.36 5.09
CA PRO A 124 10.66 5.16 5.76
C PRO A 124 9.72 3.95 5.58
N PHE A 125 10.24 2.83 5.11
CA PHE A 125 9.50 1.56 5.05
C PHE A 125 9.75 0.70 6.29
N VAL A 126 8.69 0.11 6.85
CA VAL A 126 8.77 -0.86 7.93
C VAL A 126 7.97 -2.09 7.53
N LEU A 127 8.64 -3.24 7.46
CA LEU A 127 7.97 -4.51 7.17
C LEU A 127 7.00 -4.84 8.30
N SER A 128 5.73 -5.12 7.96
CA SER A 128 4.68 -5.41 8.93
C SER A 128 4.27 -6.89 8.92
N ALA A 129 4.17 -7.48 10.12
CA ALA A 129 3.54 -8.78 10.32
C ALA A 129 2.01 -8.68 10.38
N ASP A 130 1.49 -7.46 10.56
CA ASP A 130 0.06 -7.11 10.69
C ASP A 130 -0.70 -7.88 11.79
N ASN A 131 -0.02 -8.22 12.89
CA ASN A 131 -0.57 -9.04 13.98
C ASN A 131 -0.51 -8.28 15.30
N LEU A 132 -1.29 -7.20 15.42
CA LEU A 132 -1.10 -6.17 16.45
C LEU A 132 -1.31 -6.67 17.88
N SER A 133 -2.19 -7.65 18.07
CA SER A 133 -2.46 -8.30 19.36
C SER A 133 -1.66 -9.58 19.60
N GLY A 134 -0.91 -10.06 18.60
CA GLY A 134 -0.08 -11.26 18.70
C GLY A 134 1.37 -10.96 19.06
N SER A 135 2.08 -11.95 19.61
CA SER A 135 3.53 -11.86 19.87
C SER A 135 4.39 -12.28 18.66
N ILE A 136 3.76 -12.61 17.54
CA ILE A 136 4.43 -13.13 16.34
C ILE A 136 4.74 -11.95 15.41
N GLY A 137 6.01 -11.57 15.34
CA GLY A 137 6.53 -10.63 14.35
C GLY A 137 6.83 -11.29 12.99
N CYS A 138 7.48 -10.54 12.10
CA CYS A 138 7.86 -11.02 10.77
C CYS A 138 8.84 -12.20 10.88
N SER A 139 8.60 -13.27 10.13
CA SER A 139 9.57 -14.35 10.01
C SER A 139 10.79 -13.93 9.17
N PRO A 140 12.00 -14.46 9.46
CA PRO A 140 13.18 -14.22 8.62
C PRO A 140 12.97 -14.66 7.17
N GLU A 141 12.18 -15.70 6.94
CA GLU A 141 11.82 -16.18 5.61
C GLU A 141 10.97 -15.16 4.86
N PHE A 142 10.05 -14.50 5.54
CA PHE A 142 9.22 -13.45 4.98
C PHE A 142 10.04 -12.19 4.63
N GLU A 143 10.92 -11.76 5.54
CA GLU A 143 11.86 -10.66 5.28
C GLU A 143 12.71 -10.92 4.03
N LEU A 144 13.29 -12.11 3.93
CA LEU A 144 14.09 -12.51 2.77
C LEU A 144 13.25 -12.55 1.49
N ALA A 145 12.02 -13.07 1.56
CA ALA A 145 11.12 -13.15 0.42
C ALA A 145 10.74 -11.76 -0.11
N VAL A 146 10.42 -10.82 0.78
CA VAL A 146 10.11 -9.42 0.40
C VAL A 146 11.32 -8.76 -0.23
N ARG A 147 12.51 -8.86 0.37
CA ARG A 147 13.76 -8.30 -0.21
C ARG A 147 14.05 -8.88 -1.60
N THR A 148 13.86 -10.18 -1.75
CA THR A 148 14.04 -10.87 -3.05
C THR A 148 13.03 -10.36 -4.08
N GLN A 149 11.77 -10.15 -3.67
CA GLN A 149 10.72 -9.64 -4.55
C GLN A 149 10.96 -8.17 -4.95
N VAL A 150 11.48 -7.33 -4.05
CA VAL A 150 11.94 -5.97 -4.36
C VAL A 150 13.03 -6.00 -5.43
N ALA A 151 14.06 -6.84 -5.26
CA ALA A 151 15.13 -6.99 -6.24
C ALA A 151 14.59 -7.43 -7.61
N ARG A 152 13.65 -8.39 -7.64
CA ARG A 152 12.97 -8.81 -8.88
C ARG A 152 12.20 -7.68 -9.55
N TYR A 153 11.41 -6.91 -8.80
CA TYR A 153 10.69 -5.78 -9.39
C TYR A 153 11.62 -4.70 -9.95
N ARG A 154 12.80 -4.50 -9.35
CA ARG A 154 13.83 -3.60 -9.89
C ARG A 154 14.48 -4.15 -11.17
N ALA A 155 14.71 -5.45 -11.25
CA ALA A 155 15.35 -6.09 -12.41
C ALA A 155 14.38 -6.32 -13.58
N ASP A 156 13.23 -6.92 -13.30
CA ASP A 156 12.27 -7.41 -14.31
C ASP A 156 11.13 -6.42 -14.57
N GLY A 157 10.95 -5.46 -13.65
CA GLY A 157 9.90 -4.43 -13.71
C GLY A 157 8.70 -4.72 -12.81
N MET A 158 8.02 -3.64 -12.41
CA MET A 158 6.78 -3.67 -11.64
C MET A 158 5.55 -3.89 -12.54
N PRO A 159 4.41 -4.35 -11.97
CA PRO A 159 3.12 -4.28 -12.64
C PRO A 159 2.84 -2.86 -13.15
N ALA A 160 2.20 -2.73 -14.32
CA ALA A 160 2.06 -1.45 -15.02
C ALA A 160 1.48 -0.31 -14.15
N ARG A 161 0.48 -0.61 -13.31
CA ARG A 161 -0.12 0.37 -12.40
C ARG A 161 0.85 0.82 -11.32
N ALA A 162 1.57 -0.12 -10.69
CA ALA A 162 2.60 0.19 -9.71
C ALA A 162 3.73 1.02 -10.33
N LYS A 163 4.15 0.70 -11.56
CA LYS A 163 5.17 1.49 -12.27
C LYS A 163 4.74 2.94 -12.51
N LEU A 164 3.49 3.17 -12.91
CA LEU A 164 2.94 4.52 -13.09
C LEU A 164 2.90 5.28 -11.76
N PHE A 165 2.42 4.64 -10.70
CA PHE A 165 2.33 5.26 -9.38
C PHE A 165 3.70 5.62 -8.81
N ALA A 166 4.66 4.67 -8.83
CA ALA A 166 6.02 4.91 -8.37
C ALA A 166 6.70 6.07 -9.11
N LYS A 167 6.45 6.22 -10.43
CA LYS A 167 7.00 7.33 -11.21
C LYS A 167 6.50 8.69 -10.72
N GLU A 168 5.21 8.82 -10.44
CA GLU A 168 4.64 10.09 -9.96
C GLU A 168 5.01 10.37 -8.49
N LEU A 169 5.22 9.32 -7.68
CA LEU A 169 5.76 9.48 -6.32
C LEU A 169 7.18 10.08 -6.31
N VAL A 170 8.04 9.73 -7.28
CA VAL A 170 9.34 10.39 -7.44
C VAL A 170 9.19 11.88 -7.69
N ALA A 171 8.17 12.28 -8.46
CA ALA A 171 7.90 13.70 -8.74
C ALA A 171 7.30 14.44 -7.54
N LEU A 172 6.59 13.73 -6.65
CA LEU A 172 6.11 14.28 -5.38
C LEU A 172 7.27 14.65 -4.44
N GLY A 173 8.39 13.93 -4.51
CA GLY A 173 9.59 14.18 -3.72
C GLY A 173 9.55 13.57 -2.32
N PRO A 174 10.60 13.80 -1.50
CA PRO A 174 10.72 13.26 -0.15
C PRO A 174 9.56 13.66 0.75
N VAL A 175 9.00 12.67 1.44
CA VAL A 175 7.91 12.79 2.43
C VAL A 175 8.38 12.39 3.83
#